data_AF-A0A969F4T8-F1
#
_entry.id   AF-A0A969F4T8-F1
#
_cell.length_a   1.000
_cell.length_b   1.000
_cell.length_c   1.000
_cell.angle_alpha   90.00
_cell.angle_beta   90.00
_cell.angle_gamma   90.00
#
_symmetry.space_group_name_H-M   'P 1'
#
loop_
_entity.id
_entity.type
_entity.pdbx_description
1 polymer ?
#
loop_
_entity_poly.entity_id
_entity_poly.type
_entity_poly.pdbx_seq_one_letter_code
_entity_poly.pdbx_strand_id
1 'polypeptide(L)'
;MKPAHPQVQTLETINMPLWGEVTHLKIATPEYTQLTWVQVWQAFTAVYPDRWAIELYPPVTDLVNEARVYHLWMLPEAWRPPQGMNLAQKYRG
;
A
#
# COMPACT_ATOMS: atom_id res chain seq x y z
N MET A 1 -17.22 15.12 13.10
CA MET A 1 -15.90 15.25 12.43
C MET A 1 -16.11 15.03 10.95
N LYS A 2 -15.52 15.85 10.06
CA LYS A 2 -15.55 15.56 8.62
C LYS A 2 -14.79 14.25 8.37
N PRO A 3 -15.26 13.37 7.47
CA PRO A 3 -14.49 12.20 7.09
C PRO A 3 -13.15 12.65 6.53
N ALA A 4 -12.07 12.12 7.06
CA ALA A 4 -10.75 12.40 6.51
C ALA A 4 -10.68 11.77 5.12
N HIS A 5 -10.29 12.55 4.12
CA HIS A 5 -10.14 12.09 2.74
C HIS A 5 -8.66 11.81 2.48
N PRO A 6 -8.23 10.54 2.46
CA PRO A 6 -6.86 10.21 2.16
C PRO A 6 -6.53 10.60 0.72
N GLN A 7 -5.32 11.09 0.51
CA GLN A 7 -4.74 11.35 -0.80
C GLN A 7 -3.68 10.30 -1.08
N VAL A 8 -3.67 9.81 -2.32
CA VAL A 8 -2.65 8.88 -2.81
C VAL A 8 -1.71 9.67 -3.72
N GLN A 9 -0.42 9.65 -3.39
CA GLN A 9 0.63 10.27 -4.17
C GLN A 9 1.57 9.19 -4.70
N THR A 10 1.78 9.16 -6.02
CA THR A 10 2.85 8.38 -6.65
C THR A 10 4.16 9.11 -6.47
N LEU A 11 5.19 8.44 -5.96
CA LEU A 11 6.48 9.04 -5.69
C LEU A 11 7.51 8.64 -6.74
N GLU A 12 7.88 7.35 -6.77
CA GLU A 12 8.90 6.83 -7.66
C GLU A 12 8.58 5.39 -8.08
N THR A 13 9.25 4.92 -9.13
CA THR A 13 9.22 3.52 -9.56
C THR A 13 10.65 3.01 -9.60
N ILE A 14 10.88 1.86 -8.97
CA ILE A 14 12.18 1.19 -8.93
C ILE A 14 12.06 -0.23 -9.48
N ASN A 15 13.14 -0.75 -10.06
CA ASN A 15 13.20 -2.13 -10.51
C ASN A 15 13.76 -3.03 -9.40
N MET A 16 12.95 -3.97 -8.93
CA MET A 16 13.30 -4.92 -7.88
C MET A 16 13.57 -6.31 -8.47
N PRO A 17 14.71 -6.97 -8.15
CA PRO A 17 15.13 -8.22 -8.80
C PRO A 17 14.11 -9.38 -8.82
N LEU A 18 13.12 -9.40 -7.92
CA LEU A 18 12.09 -10.45 -7.84
C LEU A 18 10.67 -9.97 -8.14
N TRP A 19 10.42 -8.67 -8.09
CA TRP A 19 9.09 -8.11 -8.28
C TRP A 19 8.98 -7.32 -9.56
N GLY A 20 10.07 -7.06 -10.29
CA GLY A 20 10.06 -6.17 -11.44
C GLY A 20 9.86 -4.71 -11.01
N GLU A 21 9.18 -3.93 -11.84
CA GLU A 21 8.91 -2.52 -11.58
C GLU A 21 7.86 -2.35 -10.48
N VAL A 22 8.30 -1.86 -9.32
CA VAL A 22 7.43 -1.55 -8.19
C VAL A 22 7.34 -0.04 -8.01
N THR A 23 6.13 0.45 -7.75
CA THR A 23 5.85 1.88 -7.60
C THR A 23 5.63 2.22 -6.15
N HIS A 24 6.39 3.18 -5.63
CA HIS A 24 6.22 3.73 -4.30
C HIS A 24 5.03 4.68 -4.27
N LEU A 25 4.10 4.39 -3.36
CA LEU A 25 2.93 5.21 -3.08
C LEU A 25 3.03 5.76 -1.66
N LYS A 26 2.61 7.00 -1.51
CA LYS A 26 2.38 7.65 -0.22
C LYS A 26 0.89 7.89 -0.05
N ILE A 27 0.34 7.48 1.09
CA ILE A 27 -1.06 7.71 1.46
C ILE A 27 -1.11 8.48 2.77
N ALA A 28 -1.77 9.63 2.76
CA ALA A 28 -1.97 10.46 3.94
C ALA A 28 -3.18 11.38 3.76
N THR A 29 -3.70 11.91 4.86
CA THR A 29 -4.67 13.01 4.80
C THR A 29 -3.91 14.35 4.84
N PRO A 30 -4.44 15.45 4.30
CA PRO A 30 -3.80 16.77 4.40
C PRO A 30 -3.44 17.17 5.84
N GLU A 31 -4.28 16.78 6.81
CA GLU A 31 -4.09 17.06 8.23
C GLU A 31 -3.24 16.01 8.97
N TYR A 32 -2.66 15.04 8.26
CA TYR A 32 -1.93 13.91 8.83
C TYR A 32 -2.69 13.22 9.98
N THR A 33 -3.98 12.99 9.79
CA THR A 33 -4.81 12.19 10.68
C THR A 33 -4.45 10.71 10.51
N GLN A 34 -4.46 9.96 11.60
CA GLN A 34 -4.20 8.53 11.57
C GLN A 34 -5.30 7.83 10.76
N LEU A 35 -4.90 6.93 9.88
CA LEU A 35 -5.80 6.11 9.07
C LEU A 35 -5.86 4.69 9.63
N THR A 36 -7.03 4.08 9.53
CA THR A 36 -7.18 2.63 9.71
C THR A 36 -6.69 1.91 8.46
N TRP A 37 -6.35 0.63 8.61
CA TRP A 37 -6.01 -0.23 7.47
C TRP A 37 -7.08 -0.19 6.37
N VAL A 38 -8.38 -0.23 6.74
CA VAL A 38 -9.49 -0.19 5.78
C VAL A 38 -9.49 1.11 4.98
N GLN A 39 -9.21 2.25 5.61
CA GLN A 39 -9.15 3.55 4.90
C GLN A 39 -7.96 3.63 3.95
N VAL A 40 -6.79 3.09 4.34
CA VAL A 40 -5.62 3.00 3.46
C VAL A 40 -5.94 2.12 2.25
N TRP A 41 -6.54 0.94 2.48
CA TRP A 41 -6.96 0.02 1.43
C TRP A 41 -7.98 0.67 0.48
N GLN A 42 -9.03 1.31 1.00
CA GLN A 42 -10.04 2.01 0.20
C GLN A 42 -9.41 3.10 -0.68
N ALA A 43 -8.55 3.94 -0.10
CA ALA A 43 -7.87 5.00 -0.84
C ALA A 43 -6.99 4.43 -1.97
N PHE A 44 -6.24 3.37 -1.69
CA PHE A 44 -5.44 2.68 -2.69
C PHE A 44 -6.31 2.11 -3.82
N THR A 45 -7.35 1.32 -3.51
CA THR A 45 -8.20 0.68 -4.53
C THR A 45 -9.05 1.65 -5.34
N ALA A 46 -9.35 2.83 -4.79
CA ALA A 46 -10.06 3.87 -5.53
C ALA A 46 -9.22 4.47 -6.66
N VAL A 47 -7.89 4.49 -6.50
CA VAL A 47 -6.95 5.02 -7.50
C VAL A 47 -6.40 3.90 -8.40
N TYR A 48 -6.13 2.73 -7.82
CA TYR A 48 -5.50 1.59 -8.47
C TYR A 48 -6.36 0.33 -8.33
N PRO A 49 -7.51 0.25 -9.03
CA PRO A 49 -8.34 -0.94 -9.00
C PRO A 49 -7.57 -2.16 -9.53
N ASP A 50 -7.85 -3.34 -8.96
CA ASP A 50 -7.26 -4.63 -9.36
C ASP A 50 -5.73 -4.74 -9.27
N ARG A 51 -5.07 -3.81 -8.56
CA ARG A 51 -3.63 -3.84 -8.29
C ARG A 51 -3.32 -4.45 -6.94
N TRP A 52 -2.14 -5.07 -6.85
CA TRP A 52 -1.57 -5.52 -5.59
C TRP A 52 -0.53 -4.53 -5.10
N ALA A 53 -0.50 -4.32 -3.80
CA ALA A 53 0.54 -3.55 -3.14
C ALA A 53 0.89 -4.21 -1.80
N ILE A 54 2.09 -3.94 -1.32
CA ILE A 54 2.56 -4.37 -0.01
C ILE A 54 2.98 -3.18 0.82
N GLU A 55 2.79 -3.29 2.12
CA GLU A 55 3.39 -2.41 3.11
C GLU A 55 4.59 -3.15 3.72
N LEU A 56 5.73 -2.48 3.83
CA LEU A 56 6.94 -3.07 4.41
C LEU A 56 7.09 -2.61 5.85
N TYR A 57 7.44 -3.56 6.72
CA TYR A 57 7.72 -3.30 8.13
C TYR A 57 9.23 -3.45 8.33
N PRO A 58 9.98 -2.34 8.38
CA PRO A 58 11.43 -2.38 8.51
C PRO A 58 11.85 -2.87 9.91
N PRO A 59 13.13 -3.28 10.08
CA PRO A 59 13.72 -3.45 11.40
C PRO A 59 13.53 -2.21 12.28
N VAL A 60 13.47 -2.42 13.60
CA VAL A 60 13.21 -1.33 14.57
C VAL A 60 14.21 -0.17 14.45
N THR A 61 15.45 -0.45 14.09
CA THR A 61 16.51 0.55 13.91
C THR A 61 16.31 1.44 12.69
N ASP A 62 15.54 0.97 11.72
CA ASP A 62 15.31 1.64 10.44
C ASP A 62 13.88 2.20 10.35
N LEU A 63 13.09 2.05 11.42
CA LEU A 63 11.73 2.53 11.48
C LEU A 63 11.69 4.06 11.60
N VAL A 64 11.21 4.72 10.55
CA VAL A 64 10.85 6.13 10.58
C VAL A 64 9.33 6.24 10.75
N ASN A 65 8.87 6.50 11.97
CA ASN A 65 7.44 6.62 12.30
C ASN A 65 7.10 8.00 12.89
N GLU A 66 7.53 9.05 12.21
CA GLU A 66 7.37 10.43 12.67
C GLU A 66 6.15 11.13 12.06
N ALA A 67 5.60 10.57 10.98
CA ALA A 67 4.43 11.10 10.30
C ALA A 67 3.37 10.02 10.13
N ARG A 68 2.09 10.38 10.30
CA ARG A 68 0.93 9.50 10.06
C ARG A 68 0.70 9.33 8.54
N VAL A 69 1.71 8.74 7.91
CA VAL A 69 1.87 8.55 6.48
C VAL A 69 2.10 7.08 6.24
N TYR A 70 1.42 6.53 5.25
CA TYR A 70 1.46 5.11 4.93
C TYR A 70 2.15 4.95 3.59
N HIS A 71 3.12 4.04 3.54
CA HIS A 71 3.92 3.78 2.34
C HIS A 71 3.59 2.40 1.79
N LEU A 72 3.12 2.37 0.55
CA LEU A 72 2.86 1.12 -0.16
C LEU A 72 3.83 0.99 -1.32
N TRP A 73 4.24 -0.24 -1.60
CA TRP A 73 4.92 -0.61 -2.83
C TRP A 73 3.93 -1.36 -3.71
N MET A 74 3.38 -0.67 -4.70
CA MET A 74 2.50 -1.26 -5.69
C MET A 74 3.31 -2.14 -6.64
N LEU A 75 2.85 -3.37 -6.82
CA LEU A 75 3.50 -4.38 -7.63
C LEU A 75 3.11 -4.22 -9.11
N PRO A 76 3.86 -4.82 -10.06
CA PRO A 76 3.50 -4.76 -11.48
C PRO A 76 2.08 -5.24 -11.72
N GLU A 77 1.45 -4.73 -12.76
CA GLU A 77 0.05 -5.05 -13.11
C GLU A 77 -0.20 -6.55 -13.32
N ALA A 78 0.77 -7.25 -13.92
CA ALA A 78 0.70 -8.69 -14.14
C ALA A 78 0.99 -9.51 -12.87
N TRP A 79 1.48 -8.90 -11.79
CA TRP A 79 1.83 -9.62 -10.58
C TRP A 79 0.59 -10.23 -9.92
N ARG A 80 0.71 -11.48 -9.47
CA ARG A 80 -0.33 -12.17 -8.72
C ARG A 80 0.29 -12.79 -7.47
N PRO A 81 -0.44 -12.79 -6.33
CA PRO A 81 0.04 -13.43 -5.13
C PRO A 81 0.21 -14.93 -5.36
N PRO A 82 1.30 -15.54 -4.86
CA PRO A 82 1.45 -16.99 -4.83
C PRO A 82 0.29 -17.67 -4.09
N GLN A 83 0.07 -18.95 -4.39
CA GLN A 83 -0.95 -19.76 -3.73
C GLN A 83 -0.77 -19.70 -2.20
N GLY A 84 -1.86 -19.41 -1.49
CA GLY A 84 -1.88 -19.30 -0.03
C GLY A 84 -1.62 -17.90 0.53
N MET A 85 -1.13 -16.95 -0.28
CA MET A 85 -0.93 -15.55 0.14
C MET A 85 -2.21 -14.71 -0.07
N ASN A 86 -3.06 -15.09 -1.03
CA ASN A 86 -4.40 -14.52 -1.16
C ASN A 86 -5.39 -15.29 -0.26
N LEU A 87 -5.74 -14.70 0.88
CA LEU A 87 -6.65 -15.30 1.85
C LEU A 87 -8.06 -15.53 1.28
N ALA A 88 -8.53 -14.69 0.34
CA ALA A 88 -9.82 -14.91 -0.28
C ALA A 88 -9.82 -16.19 -1.12
N GLN A 89 -8.75 -16.46 -1.88
CA GLN A 89 -8.59 -17.73 -2.58
C GLN A 89 -8.41 -18.90 -1.61
N LYS A 90 -7.70 -18.70 -0.50
CA LYS A 90 -7.45 -19.74 0.50
C LYS A 90 -8.72 -20.20 1.23
N TYR A 91 -9.64 -19.29 1.55
CA TYR A 91 -10.81 -19.59 2.37
C TYR A 91 -12.13 -19.67 1.61
N ARG A 92 -12.16 -19.27 0.32
CA ARG A 92 -13.34 -19.44 -0.55
C ARG A 92 -13.20 -20.61 -1.54
N GLY A 93 -12.01 -21.21 -1.60
CA GLY A 93 -11.72 -22.40 -2.41
C GLY A 93 -12.08 -23.70 -1.69
#